data_AF-A0A957FKH3-F1
#
_entry.id   AF-A0A957FKH3-F1
#
_cell.length_a   1.000
_cell.length_b   1.000
_cell.length_c   1.000
_cell.angle_alpha   90.00
_cell.angle_beta   90.00
_cell.angle_gamma   90.00
#
_symmetry.space_group_name_H-M   'P 1'
#
loop_
_entity.id
_entity.type
_entity.pdbx_description
1 polymer ?
#
loop_
_entity_poly.entity_id
_entity_poly.type
_entity_poly.pdbx_seq_one_letter_code
_entity_poly.pdbx_strand_id
1 'polypeptide(L)'
;MSEATISRPLARSIIEVLGSYGTPPARGIQHFNVGNHSLLDALDEFYLSSYLQDGGAAYKMVVGDYGSGKSHFLYCLRDMAWARNFAVAKVDLSPIETPYNDQKLVYQAVVSNLIWHEADEMSSDETGLMRFLQGTLERVVGGDLDLETLTNPLYRGLIDTLEATSIDSPAYQTAVIATFDSLIRGHEERLDSLTRWLMGEKTSPADTKILREVGVTGKIFRTNAFRMLRSLCQIIRALSYSGLVLLFDEVDRMASVGG
;
A
#
# COMPACT_ATOMS: atom_id res chain seq x y z
N MET A 1 26.20 -14.94 -1.21
CA MET A 1 24.98 -14.71 -0.42
C MET A 1 25.39 -14.74 1.04
N SER A 2 25.38 -13.60 1.73
CA SER A 2 25.67 -13.53 3.16
C SER A 2 24.59 -14.34 3.90
N GLU A 3 24.97 -15.28 4.76
CA GLU A 3 24.03 -15.91 5.70
C GLU A 3 23.48 -14.82 6.62
N ALA A 4 22.32 -14.27 6.26
CA ALA A 4 21.59 -13.36 7.13
C ALA A 4 21.19 -14.15 8.38
N THR A 5 21.86 -13.87 9.49
CA THR A 5 21.64 -14.54 10.77
C THR A 5 20.27 -14.11 11.29
N ILE A 6 19.25 -14.93 11.06
CA ILE A 6 17.89 -14.66 11.53
C ILE A 6 17.87 -14.56 13.06
N SER A 7 17.16 -13.54 13.60
CA SER A 7 17.03 -13.39 15.03
C SER A 7 16.24 -14.56 15.63
N ARG A 8 16.67 -15.07 16.80
CA ARG A 8 15.99 -16.19 17.49
C ARG A 8 14.48 -15.92 17.74
N PRO A 9 14.05 -14.69 18.10
CA PRO A 9 12.63 -14.37 18.22
C PRO A 9 11.87 -14.50 16.89
N LEU A 10 12.42 -13.96 15.79
CA LEU A 10 11.79 -14.05 14.46
C LEU A 10 11.70 -15.49 13.98
N ALA A 11 12.78 -16.27 14.12
CA ALA A 11 12.79 -17.70 13.77
C ALA A 11 11.72 -18.50 14.54
N ARG A 12 11.55 -18.21 15.84
CA ARG A 12 10.52 -18.85 16.66
C ARG A 12 9.11 -18.47 16.20
N SER A 13 8.87 -17.18 15.93
CA SER A 13 7.59 -16.69 15.41
C SER A 13 7.21 -17.36 14.09
N ILE A 14 8.15 -17.49 13.16
CA ILE A 14 7.92 -18.17 11.87
C ILE A 14 7.45 -19.62 12.10
N ILE A 15 8.17 -20.38 12.94
CA ILE A 15 7.84 -21.77 13.23
C ILE A 15 6.48 -21.88 13.92
N GLU A 16 6.19 -21.03 14.91
CA GLU A 16 4.94 -21.06 15.66
C GLU A 16 3.73 -20.73 14.79
N VAL A 17 3.81 -19.71 13.92
CA VAL A 17 2.70 -19.31 13.05
C VAL A 17 2.44 -20.37 11.97
N LEU A 18 3.48 -20.81 11.27
CA LEU A 18 3.35 -21.83 10.23
C LEU A 18 2.87 -23.17 10.81
N GLY A 19 3.46 -23.59 11.93
CA GLY A 19 3.12 -24.86 12.58
C GLY A 19 1.72 -24.89 13.19
N SER A 20 1.20 -23.73 13.63
CA SER A 20 -0.11 -23.67 14.29
C SER A 20 -1.27 -23.40 13.33
N TYR A 21 -1.08 -22.53 12.33
CA TYR A 21 -2.16 -22.04 11.48
C TYR A 21 -2.03 -22.46 10.01
N GLY A 22 -0.86 -22.97 9.60
CA GLY A 22 -0.58 -23.28 8.19
C GLY A 22 -0.59 -22.05 7.28
N THR A 23 -0.62 -20.84 7.86
CA THR A 23 -0.62 -19.57 7.13
C THR A 23 0.75 -18.90 7.19
N PRO A 24 1.17 -18.18 6.14
CA PRO A 24 2.43 -17.44 6.16
C PRO A 24 2.45 -16.39 7.27
N PRO A 25 3.49 -16.33 8.13
CA PRO A 25 3.72 -15.19 9.01
C PRO A 25 3.83 -13.88 8.22
N ALA A 26 3.50 -12.78 8.92
CA ALA A 26 3.58 -11.44 8.35
C ALA A 26 5.00 -11.02 7.99
N ARG A 27 6.05 -11.66 8.54
CA ARG A 27 7.46 -11.36 8.24
C ARG A 27 8.30 -12.62 8.23
N GLY A 28 9.42 -12.57 7.51
CA GLY A 28 10.45 -13.61 7.55
C GLY A 28 10.08 -14.89 6.79
N ILE A 29 8.99 -14.88 6.01
CA ILE A 29 8.53 -16.05 5.25
C ILE A 29 9.59 -16.53 4.25
N GLN A 30 10.42 -15.62 3.74
CA GLN A 30 11.51 -15.91 2.81
C GLN A 30 12.54 -16.91 3.38
N HIS A 31 12.68 -16.99 4.71
CA HIS A 31 13.58 -17.93 5.37
C HIS A 31 13.06 -19.37 5.42
N PHE A 32 11.76 -19.56 5.24
CA PHE A 32 11.11 -20.88 5.21
C PHE A 32 10.69 -21.29 3.78
N ASN A 33 11.05 -20.47 2.79
CA ASN A 33 10.61 -20.63 1.43
C ASN A 33 11.41 -21.73 0.68
N VAL A 34 10.71 -22.65 0.03
CA VAL A 34 11.32 -23.77 -0.72
C VAL A 34 10.62 -23.95 -2.07
N GLY A 35 11.38 -24.18 -3.13
CA GLY A 35 10.87 -24.69 -4.42
C GLY A 35 10.30 -23.66 -5.41
N ASN A 36 10.14 -22.38 -5.04
CA ASN A 36 9.64 -21.32 -5.94
C ASN A 36 10.71 -20.24 -6.26
N HIS A 37 11.96 -20.44 -5.84
CA HIS A 37 13.03 -19.44 -5.97
C HIS A 37 13.23 -19.02 -7.43
N SER A 38 13.25 -19.98 -8.36
CA SER A 38 13.40 -19.69 -9.79
C SER A 38 12.29 -18.81 -10.37
N LEU A 39 11.06 -18.90 -9.84
CA LEU A 39 9.94 -18.05 -10.25
C LEU A 39 10.08 -16.64 -9.67
N LEU A 40 10.45 -16.54 -8.39
CA LEU A 40 10.70 -15.28 -7.72
C LEU A 40 11.88 -14.53 -8.38
N ASP A 41 12.98 -15.22 -8.66
CA ASP A 41 14.17 -14.68 -9.32
C ASP A 41 13.81 -14.13 -10.72
N ALA A 42 13.01 -14.87 -11.49
CA ALA A 42 12.54 -14.40 -12.79
C ALA A 42 11.63 -13.15 -12.67
N LEU A 43 10.75 -13.09 -11.66
CA LEU A 43 9.94 -11.90 -11.42
C LEU A 43 10.79 -10.70 -11.00
N ASP A 44 11.85 -10.94 -10.23
CA ASP A 44 12.79 -9.89 -9.85
C ASP A 44 13.57 -9.35 -11.06
N GLU A 45 14.23 -10.24 -11.80
CA GLU A 45 15.09 -9.92 -12.93
C GLU A 45 14.32 -9.20 -14.05
N PHE A 46 13.18 -9.76 -14.47
CA PHE A 46 12.46 -9.27 -15.64
C PHE A 46 11.42 -8.18 -15.33
N TYR A 47 11.05 -7.98 -14.07
CA TYR A 47 10.00 -7.02 -13.70
C TYR A 47 10.41 -6.06 -12.59
N LEU A 48 10.65 -6.53 -11.36
CA LEU A 48 10.82 -5.63 -10.20
C LEU A 48 12.11 -4.83 -10.25
N SER A 49 13.19 -5.39 -10.79
CA SER A 49 14.51 -4.74 -10.91
C SER A 49 14.72 -3.97 -12.22
N SER A 50 13.75 -4.02 -13.14
CA SER A 50 13.89 -3.46 -14.49
C SER A 50 12.60 -2.80 -14.96
N TYR A 51 11.81 -3.48 -15.81
CA TYR A 51 10.69 -2.93 -16.57
C TYR A 51 9.68 -2.11 -15.75
N LEU A 52 9.40 -2.50 -14.50
CA LEU A 52 8.44 -1.78 -13.65
C LEU A 52 9.00 -0.47 -13.09
N GLN A 53 10.31 -0.39 -12.84
CA GLN A 53 10.94 0.85 -12.35
C GLN A 53 10.91 1.95 -13.41
N ASP A 54 11.01 1.56 -14.69
CA ASP A 54 10.95 2.45 -15.85
C ASP A 54 9.52 2.97 -16.16
N GLY A 55 8.54 2.63 -15.33
CA GLY A 55 7.14 3.07 -15.49
C GLY A 55 6.27 2.10 -16.28
N GLY A 56 6.76 0.88 -16.54
CA GLY A 56 5.98 -0.21 -17.10
C GLY A 56 4.89 -0.70 -16.14
N ALA A 57 3.92 -1.43 -16.68
CA ALA A 57 2.89 -2.13 -15.92
C ALA A 57 2.79 -3.58 -16.39
N ALA A 58 2.60 -4.50 -15.44
CA ALA A 58 2.41 -5.92 -15.72
C ALA A 58 1.33 -6.51 -14.82
N TYR A 59 0.63 -7.51 -15.34
CA TYR A 59 -0.33 -8.33 -14.60
C TYR A 59 0.11 -9.79 -14.67
N LYS A 60 0.01 -10.49 -13.55
CA LYS A 60 0.33 -11.92 -13.41
C LYS A 60 -0.77 -12.61 -12.63
N MET A 61 -1.07 -13.84 -13.02
CA MET A 61 -2.03 -14.71 -12.33
C MET A 61 -1.30 -15.95 -11.85
N VAL A 62 -1.40 -16.24 -10.55
CA VAL A 62 -0.80 -17.42 -9.95
C VAL A 62 -1.89 -18.49 -9.84
N VAL A 63 -1.75 -19.57 -10.59
CA VAL A 63 -2.73 -20.67 -10.64
C VAL A 63 -2.12 -21.90 -9.99
N GLY A 64 -2.88 -22.54 -9.11
CA GLY A 64 -2.46 -23.77 -8.44
C GLY A 64 -3.53 -24.27 -7.48
N ASP A 65 -3.42 -25.54 -7.08
CA ASP A 65 -4.40 -26.20 -6.23
C ASP A 65 -4.48 -25.58 -4.83
N TYR A 66 -5.53 -25.91 -4.08
CA TYR A 66 -5.63 -25.52 -2.68
C TYR A 66 -4.44 -26.09 -1.88
N GLY A 67 -3.84 -25.27 -1.01
CA GLY A 67 -2.66 -25.66 -0.24
C GLY A 67 -1.34 -25.68 -1.02
N SER A 68 -1.32 -25.29 -2.31
CA SER A 68 -0.10 -25.23 -3.13
C SER A 68 0.88 -24.10 -2.77
N GLY A 69 0.60 -23.31 -1.73
CA GLY A 69 1.48 -22.23 -1.29
C GLY A 69 1.29 -20.90 -2.04
N LYS A 70 0.14 -20.67 -2.69
CA LYS A 70 -0.15 -19.39 -3.40
C LYS A 70 -0.02 -18.16 -2.50
N SER A 71 -0.68 -18.17 -1.34
CA SER A 71 -0.54 -17.08 -0.37
C SER A 71 0.91 -16.94 0.06
N HIS A 72 1.60 -18.04 0.40
CA HIS A 72 3.03 -18.01 0.72
C HIS A 72 3.86 -17.33 -0.37
N PHE A 73 3.61 -17.66 -1.63
CA PHE A 73 4.28 -17.04 -2.77
C PHE A 73 4.02 -15.52 -2.86
N LEU A 74 2.78 -15.07 -2.63
CA LEU A 74 2.45 -13.65 -2.60
C LEU A 74 3.19 -12.91 -1.48
N TYR A 75 3.34 -13.51 -0.29
CA TYR A 75 4.13 -12.90 0.80
C TYR A 75 5.62 -12.84 0.45
N CYS A 76 6.19 -13.85 -0.22
CA CYS A 76 7.56 -13.77 -0.72
C CYS A 76 7.73 -12.64 -1.76
N LEU A 77 6.76 -12.49 -2.68
CA LEU A 77 6.78 -11.43 -3.68
C LEU A 77 6.66 -10.03 -3.06
N ARG A 78 5.84 -9.88 -2.01
CA ARG A 78 5.73 -8.65 -1.21
C ARG A 78 7.08 -8.24 -0.62
N ASP A 79 7.77 -9.18 0.03
CA ASP A 79 9.06 -8.89 0.68
C ASP A 79 10.12 -8.49 -0.35
N MET A 80 10.11 -9.14 -1.51
CA MET A 80 10.94 -8.77 -2.66
C MET A 80 10.59 -7.38 -3.20
N ALA A 81 9.30 -7.04 -3.31
CA ALA A 81 8.85 -5.72 -3.73
C ALA A 81 9.33 -4.62 -2.78
N TRP A 82 9.26 -4.83 -1.46
CA TRP A 82 9.81 -3.90 -0.47
C TRP A 82 11.32 -3.75 -0.58
N ALA A 83 12.06 -4.84 -0.78
CA ALA A 83 13.51 -4.78 -1.03
C ALA A 83 13.88 -3.97 -2.29
N ARG A 84 12.94 -3.83 -3.23
CA ARG A 84 13.05 -3.01 -4.46
C ARG A 84 12.36 -1.65 -4.34
N ASN A 85 12.02 -1.21 -3.13
CA ASN A 85 11.39 0.08 -2.84
C ASN A 85 10.01 0.29 -3.52
N PHE A 86 9.22 -0.78 -3.68
CA PHE A 86 7.83 -0.67 -4.09
C PHE A 86 6.92 -0.50 -2.88
N ALA A 87 5.89 0.32 -3.02
CA ALA A 87 4.74 0.25 -2.12
C ALA A 87 3.94 -1.02 -2.43
N VAL A 88 3.30 -1.62 -1.41
CA VAL A 88 2.52 -2.85 -1.59
C VAL A 88 1.15 -2.68 -0.94
N ALA A 89 0.11 -3.10 -1.65
CA ALA A 89 -1.20 -3.34 -1.06
C ALA A 89 -1.57 -4.81 -1.22
N LYS A 90 -1.94 -5.47 -0.12
CA LYS A 90 -2.42 -6.87 -0.14
C LYS A 90 -3.92 -6.87 0.13
N VAL A 91 -4.71 -7.17 -0.88
CA VAL A 91 -6.17 -7.19 -0.80
C VAL A 91 -6.64 -8.64 -0.83
N ASP A 92 -7.30 -9.06 0.24
CA ASP A 92 -7.99 -10.34 0.25
C ASP A 92 -9.31 -10.17 -0.52
N LEU A 93 -9.45 -10.92 -1.60
CA LEU A 93 -10.62 -10.90 -2.46
C LEU A 93 -11.73 -11.71 -1.82
N SER A 94 -12.87 -11.05 -1.60
CA SER A 94 -14.12 -11.71 -1.24
C SER A 94 -15.21 -11.29 -2.23
N PRO A 95 -16.05 -12.22 -2.73
CA PRO A 95 -17.20 -11.89 -3.58
C PRO A 95 -18.15 -10.86 -2.96
N ILE A 96 -18.13 -10.72 -1.63
CA ILE A 96 -18.99 -9.82 -0.85
C ILE A 96 -18.31 -8.48 -0.59
N GLU A 97 -17.03 -8.49 -0.22
CA GLU A 97 -16.31 -7.28 0.23
C GLU A 97 -15.61 -6.54 -0.93
N THR A 98 -15.21 -7.25 -1.98
CA THR A 98 -14.52 -6.70 -3.16
C THR A 98 -15.07 -7.28 -4.47
N PRO A 99 -16.31 -6.95 -4.85
CA PRO A 99 -16.86 -7.38 -6.12
C PRO A 99 -16.04 -6.76 -7.27
N TYR A 100 -15.46 -7.58 -8.14
CA TYR A 100 -14.68 -7.11 -9.30
C TYR A 100 -15.43 -6.14 -10.22
N ASN A 101 -16.77 -6.16 -10.19
CA ASN A 101 -17.63 -5.29 -10.99
C ASN A 101 -17.85 -3.89 -10.37
N ASP A 102 -17.37 -3.65 -9.15
CA ASP A 102 -17.41 -2.34 -8.50
C ASP A 102 -16.00 -1.73 -8.39
N GLN A 103 -15.67 -0.92 -9.39
CA GLN A 103 -14.42 -0.16 -9.46
C GLN A 103 -14.17 0.69 -8.20
N LYS A 104 -15.24 1.18 -7.56
CA LYS A 104 -15.11 1.96 -6.32
C LYS A 104 -14.70 1.06 -5.17
N LEU A 105 -15.33 -0.10 -5.00
CA LEU A 105 -14.96 -1.03 -3.92
C LEU A 105 -13.53 -1.56 -4.09
N VAL A 106 -13.11 -1.83 -5.34
CA VAL A 106 -11.70 -2.18 -5.61
C VAL A 106 -10.75 -1.05 -5.18
N TYR A 107 -11.06 0.20 -5.56
CA TYR A 107 -10.26 1.34 -5.12
C TYR A 107 -10.20 1.44 -3.59
N GLN A 108 -11.35 1.34 -2.91
CA GLN A 108 -11.45 1.40 -1.45
C GLN A 108 -10.64 0.29 -0.79
N ALA A 109 -10.72 -0.94 -1.30
CA ALA A 109 -9.97 -2.07 -0.79
C ALA A 109 -8.46 -1.86 -0.93
N VAL A 110 -7.99 -1.32 -2.07
CA VAL A 110 -6.57 -1.01 -2.26
C VAL A 110 -6.08 0.04 -1.27
N VAL A 111 -6.80 1.17 -1.11
CA VAL A 111 -6.36 2.23 -0.19
C VAL A 111 -6.45 1.82 1.28
N SER A 112 -7.41 0.97 1.65
CA SER A 112 -7.50 0.41 3.01
C SER A 112 -6.38 -0.58 3.33
N ASN A 113 -5.90 -1.32 2.33
CA ASN A 113 -4.90 -2.37 2.51
C ASN A 113 -3.50 -1.97 2.00
N LEU A 114 -3.25 -0.69 1.75
CA LEU A 114 -1.92 -0.20 1.45
C LEU A 114 -1.04 -0.32 2.70
N ILE A 115 0.09 -1.01 2.59
CA ILE A 115 0.90 -1.39 3.74
C ILE A 115 1.98 -0.33 3.99
N TRP A 116 2.00 0.23 5.19
CA TRP A 116 3.16 0.90 5.76
C TRP A 116 4.11 -0.14 6.34
N HIS A 117 5.25 -0.31 5.69
CA HIS A 117 6.29 -1.25 6.11
C HIS A 117 7.51 -0.48 6.63
N GLU A 118 7.95 -0.84 7.83
CA GLU A 118 9.20 -0.39 8.44
C GLU A 118 10.21 -1.53 8.46
N ALA A 119 11.46 -1.23 8.10
CA ALA A 119 12.52 -2.24 7.99
C ALA A 119 12.96 -2.80 9.36
N ASP A 120 12.63 -2.11 10.47
CA ASP A 120 12.92 -2.60 11.82
C ASP A 120 12.11 -3.85 12.12
N GLU A 121 12.77 -4.98 12.38
CA GLU A 121 12.15 -6.27 12.72
C GLU A 121 11.15 -6.18 13.89
N MET A 122 11.31 -5.22 14.81
CA MET A 122 10.44 -5.06 15.99
C MET A 122 9.14 -4.29 15.72
N SER A 123 9.06 -3.55 14.61
CA SER A 123 7.85 -2.84 14.20
C SER A 123 6.79 -3.80 13.66
N SER A 124 5.51 -3.52 13.86
CA SER A 124 4.43 -4.22 13.16
C SER A 124 4.05 -3.45 11.91
N ASP A 125 3.81 -4.15 10.80
CA ASP A 125 3.28 -3.52 9.59
C ASP A 125 1.88 -2.95 9.88
N GLU A 126 1.61 -1.76 9.38
CA GLU A 126 0.31 -1.09 9.52
C GLU A 126 -0.35 -0.94 8.14
N THR A 127 -1.67 -0.80 8.10
CA THR A 127 -2.43 -0.71 6.85
C THR A 127 -3.26 0.56 6.76
N GLY A 128 -3.39 1.09 5.55
CA GLY A 128 -4.25 2.20 5.21
C GLY A 128 -3.47 3.36 4.60
N LEU A 129 -4.08 4.01 3.62
CA LEU A 129 -3.49 5.12 2.88
C LEU A 129 -3.07 6.27 3.82
N MET A 130 -3.88 6.60 4.82
CA MET A 130 -3.55 7.68 5.75
C MET A 130 -2.27 7.37 6.55
N ARG A 131 -2.16 6.16 7.10
CA ARG A 131 -0.94 5.75 7.81
C ARG A 131 0.26 5.68 6.87
N PHE A 132 0.10 5.16 5.66
CA PHE A 132 1.15 5.13 4.65
C PHE A 132 1.67 6.52 4.29
N LEU A 133 0.77 7.49 4.10
CA LEU A 133 1.12 8.88 3.81
C LEU A 133 1.85 9.54 4.99
N GLN A 134 1.33 9.38 6.21
CA GLN A 134 1.95 9.91 7.41
C GLN A 134 3.36 9.33 7.62
N GLY A 135 3.49 8.01 7.60
CA GLY A 135 4.78 7.35 7.75
C GLY A 135 5.77 7.75 6.65
N THR A 136 5.31 7.87 5.40
CA THR A 136 6.18 8.31 4.30
C THR A 136 6.70 9.72 4.56
N LEU A 137 5.86 10.62 5.06
CA LEU A 137 6.27 11.97 5.42
C LEU A 137 7.29 11.96 6.57
N GLU A 138 7.01 11.23 7.66
CA GLU A 138 7.91 11.05 8.81
C GLU A 138 9.29 10.52 8.35
N ARG A 139 9.31 9.53 7.45
CA ARG A 139 10.54 8.98 6.87
C ARG A 139 11.30 10.01 6.03
N VAL A 140 10.60 10.80 5.21
CA VAL A 140 11.23 11.82 4.36
C VAL A 140 11.87 12.91 5.20
N VAL A 141 11.21 13.34 6.29
CA VAL A 141 11.71 14.45 7.12
C VAL A 141 12.65 13.98 8.23
N GLY A 142 12.63 12.69 8.56
CA GLY A 142 13.54 12.04 9.50
C GLY A 142 13.12 12.13 10.97
N GLY A 143 11.81 12.25 11.26
CA GLY A 143 11.31 12.38 12.64
C GLY A 143 9.84 12.76 12.73
N ASP A 144 9.45 13.25 13.91
CA ASP A 144 8.11 13.69 14.22
C ASP A 144 7.69 14.90 13.37
N LEU A 145 6.37 15.01 13.13
CA LEU A 145 5.78 16.08 12.32
C LEU A 145 5.39 17.26 13.19
N ASP A 146 5.97 18.43 12.89
CA ASP A 146 5.73 19.68 13.60
C ASP A 146 5.81 20.90 12.67
N LEU A 147 5.59 22.10 13.20
CA LEU A 147 5.63 23.32 12.38
C LEU A 147 7.00 23.60 11.76
N GLU A 148 8.10 23.11 12.34
CA GLU A 148 9.44 23.26 11.75
C GLU A 148 9.56 22.47 10.44
N THR A 149 8.80 21.39 10.30
CA THR A 149 8.67 20.57 9.09
C THR A 149 8.33 21.39 7.84
N LEU A 150 7.55 22.49 7.96
CA LEU A 150 7.23 23.39 6.83
C LEU A 150 8.47 24.08 6.24
N THR A 151 9.54 24.18 7.02
CA THR A 151 10.82 24.77 6.60
C THR A 151 11.86 23.74 6.19
N ASN A 152 11.59 22.45 6.41
CA ASN A 152 12.49 21.36 6.06
C ASN A 152 12.70 21.30 4.52
N PRO A 153 13.94 21.35 4.00
CA PRO A 153 14.22 21.27 2.58
C PRO A 153 13.70 19.99 1.91
N LEU A 154 13.69 18.87 2.63
CA LEU A 154 13.18 17.58 2.12
C LEU A 154 11.66 17.61 1.97
N TYR A 155 10.95 18.21 2.91
CA TYR A 155 9.52 18.44 2.79
C TYR A 155 9.19 19.34 1.59
N ARG A 156 9.92 20.45 1.42
CA ARG A 156 9.71 21.35 0.27
C ARG A 156 9.97 20.65 -1.06
N GLY A 157 11.07 19.90 -1.17
CA GLY A 157 11.38 19.12 -2.37
C GLY A 157 10.32 18.05 -2.67
N LEU A 158 9.73 17.43 -1.64
CA LEU A 158 8.61 16.50 -1.79
C LEU A 158 7.38 17.19 -2.37
N ILE A 159 7.01 18.37 -1.84
CA ILE A 159 5.88 19.15 -2.36
C ILE A 159 6.14 19.62 -3.79
N ASP A 160 7.32 20.16 -4.09
CA ASP A 160 7.70 20.59 -5.44
C ASP A 160 7.60 19.42 -6.43
N THR A 161 8.04 18.23 -6.03
CA THR A 161 7.94 17.00 -6.84
C THR A 161 6.49 16.62 -7.07
N LEU A 162 5.66 16.63 -6.02
CA LEU A 162 4.24 16.33 -6.13
C LEU A 162 3.54 17.30 -7.07
N GLU A 163 3.76 18.60 -6.93
CA GLU A 163 3.15 19.65 -7.75
C GLU A 163 3.60 19.58 -9.23
N ALA A 164 4.87 19.25 -9.48
CA ALA A 164 5.41 19.09 -10.83
C ALA A 164 4.96 17.78 -11.51
N THR A 165 4.52 16.79 -10.74
CA THR A 165 4.10 15.49 -11.29
C THR A 165 2.72 15.61 -11.96
N SER A 166 2.61 15.13 -13.19
CA SER A 166 1.31 15.01 -13.87
C SER A 166 0.46 13.91 -13.23
N ILE A 167 -0.43 14.31 -12.33
CA ILE A 167 -1.40 13.42 -11.70
C ILE A 167 -2.73 13.49 -12.47
N ASP A 168 -3.28 12.31 -12.79
CA ASP A 168 -4.51 12.19 -13.57
C ASP A 168 -5.68 12.94 -12.94
N SER A 169 -5.79 12.97 -11.62
CA SER A 169 -6.77 13.75 -10.86
C SER A 169 -6.08 14.86 -10.06
N PRO A 170 -6.21 16.13 -10.47
CA PRO A 170 -5.69 17.27 -9.71
C PRO A 170 -6.27 17.33 -8.29
N ALA A 171 -7.57 17.03 -8.12
CA ALA A 171 -8.19 16.98 -6.79
C ALA A 171 -7.55 15.93 -5.86
N TYR A 172 -7.04 14.83 -6.43
CA TYR A 172 -6.35 13.79 -5.66
C TYR A 172 -4.98 14.26 -5.18
N GLN A 173 -4.22 14.90 -6.07
CA GLN A 173 -2.95 15.55 -5.74
C GLN A 173 -3.14 16.62 -4.64
N THR A 174 -4.13 17.51 -4.81
CA THR A 174 -4.48 18.51 -3.81
C THR A 174 -4.86 17.89 -2.47
N ALA A 175 -5.61 16.79 -2.47
CA ALA A 175 -5.98 16.11 -1.24
C ALA A 175 -4.74 15.56 -0.50
N VAL A 176 -3.79 14.94 -1.20
CA VAL A 176 -2.54 14.43 -0.60
C VAL A 176 -1.68 15.56 -0.04
N ILE A 177 -1.51 16.66 -0.78
CA ILE A 177 -0.75 17.83 -0.31
C ILE A 177 -1.42 18.45 0.93
N ALA A 178 -2.75 18.61 0.89
CA ALA A 178 -3.53 19.11 2.02
C ALA A 178 -3.47 18.17 3.23
N THR A 179 -3.37 16.85 3.02
CA THR A 179 -3.15 15.87 4.09
C THR A 179 -1.82 16.10 4.77
N PHE A 180 -0.73 16.30 4.04
CA PHE A 180 0.58 16.61 4.62
C PHE A 180 0.56 17.93 5.40
N ASP A 181 -0.02 18.99 4.85
CA ASP A 181 -0.19 20.26 5.55
C ASP A 181 -1.02 20.09 6.85
N SER A 182 -2.09 19.29 6.80
CA SER A 182 -2.96 19.04 7.96
C SER A 182 -2.26 18.25 9.06
N LEU A 183 -1.44 17.26 8.70
CA LEU A 183 -0.63 16.50 9.65
C LEU A 183 0.37 17.41 10.37
N ILE A 184 1.10 18.23 9.62
CA ILE A 184 2.12 19.14 10.16
C ILE A 184 1.49 20.22 11.06
N ARG A 185 0.33 20.76 10.68
CA ARG A 185 -0.33 21.85 11.41
C ARG A 185 -1.28 21.38 12.51
N GLY A 186 -1.51 20.07 12.66
CA GLY A 186 -2.47 19.52 13.60
C GLY A 186 -3.93 19.90 13.30
N HIS A 187 -4.31 20.02 12.02
CA HIS A 187 -5.69 20.32 11.61
C HIS A 187 -6.55 19.05 11.56
N GLU A 188 -6.91 18.51 12.73
CA GLU A 188 -7.61 17.23 12.87
C GLU A 188 -8.91 17.15 12.08
N GLU A 189 -9.79 18.16 12.18
CA GLU A 189 -11.08 18.16 11.47
C GLU A 189 -10.89 18.11 9.94
N ARG A 190 -9.87 18.81 9.44
CA ARG A 190 -9.50 18.80 8.01
C ARG A 190 -8.94 17.45 7.60
N LEU A 191 -8.07 16.87 8.42
CA LEU A 191 -7.48 15.56 8.20
C LEU A 191 -8.56 14.46 8.14
N ASP A 192 -9.56 14.54 9.01
CA ASP A 192 -10.73 13.67 9.02
C ASP A 192 -11.52 13.73 7.71
N SER A 193 -11.85 14.93 7.24
CA SER A 193 -12.57 15.11 5.97
C SER A 193 -11.75 14.64 4.77
N LEU A 194 -10.44 14.91 4.76
CA LEU A 194 -9.52 14.44 3.72
C LEU A 194 -9.41 12.92 3.71
N THR A 195 -9.32 12.30 4.89
CA THR A 195 -9.29 10.84 5.05
C THR A 195 -10.54 10.21 4.47
N ARG A 196 -11.74 10.66 4.87
CA ARG A 196 -13.01 10.15 4.30
C ARG A 196 -13.04 10.29 2.78
N TRP A 197 -12.56 11.41 2.24
CA TRP A 197 -12.55 11.63 0.80
C TRP A 197 -11.56 10.71 0.07
N LEU A 198 -10.32 10.61 0.55
CA LEU A 198 -9.28 9.73 0.00
C LEU A 198 -9.67 8.26 0.11
N MET A 199 -10.33 7.87 1.19
CA MET A 199 -10.87 6.51 1.38
C MET A 199 -12.13 6.24 0.52
N GLY A 200 -12.58 7.22 -0.27
CA GLY A 200 -13.77 7.10 -1.11
C GLY A 200 -15.08 6.95 -0.34
N GLU A 201 -15.09 7.30 0.95
CA GLU A 201 -16.26 7.19 1.82
C GLU A 201 -17.30 8.27 1.50
N LYS A 202 -18.46 8.16 2.15
CA LYS A 202 -19.51 9.19 2.05
C LYS A 202 -19.08 10.42 2.85
N THR A 203 -18.91 11.55 2.16
CA THR A 203 -18.65 12.85 2.80
C THR A 203 -19.97 13.58 3.11
N SER A 204 -20.04 14.17 4.31
CA SER A 204 -21.14 15.03 4.75
C SER A 204 -21.09 16.42 4.08
N PRO A 205 -22.14 17.25 4.21
CA PRO A 205 -22.08 18.64 3.78
C PRO A 205 -21.00 19.46 4.49
N ALA A 206 -20.73 19.16 5.77
CA ALA A 206 -19.65 19.80 6.54
C ALA A 206 -18.27 19.43 5.97
N ASP A 207 -18.02 18.14 5.73
CA ASP A 207 -16.79 17.67 5.07
C ASP A 207 -16.61 18.36 3.72
N THR A 208 -17.69 18.46 2.93
CA THR A 208 -17.64 19.07 1.59
C THR A 208 -17.25 20.55 1.64
N LYS A 209 -17.64 21.27 2.71
CA LYS A 209 -17.24 22.66 2.92
C LYS A 209 -15.73 22.75 3.19
N ILE A 210 -15.24 21.95 4.13
CA ILE A 210 -13.81 21.90 4.50
C ILE A 210 -12.94 21.52 3.29
N LEU A 211 -13.34 20.48 2.54
CA LEU A 211 -12.61 20.03 1.35
C LEU A 211 -12.51 21.13 0.28
N ARG A 212 -13.57 21.92 0.07
CA ARG A 212 -13.55 23.04 -0.88
C ARG A 212 -12.62 24.17 -0.45
N GLU A 213 -12.51 24.43 0.85
CA GLU A 213 -11.60 25.46 1.39
C GLU A 213 -10.12 25.12 1.09
N VAL A 214 -9.78 23.84 1.00
CA VAL A 214 -8.44 23.36 0.61
C VAL A 214 -8.33 23.00 -0.88
N GLY A 215 -9.33 23.33 -1.70
CA GLY A 215 -9.30 23.10 -3.15
C GLY A 215 -9.63 21.67 -3.61
N VAL A 216 -10.00 20.77 -2.70
CA VAL A 216 -10.44 19.41 -3.05
C VAL A 216 -11.89 19.43 -3.52
N THR A 217 -12.12 19.01 -4.76
CA THR A 217 -13.44 19.06 -5.41
C THR A 217 -13.91 17.70 -5.89
N GLY A 218 -15.23 17.56 -6.03
CA GLY A 218 -15.86 16.33 -6.47
C GLY A 218 -15.91 15.24 -5.40
N LYS A 219 -16.37 14.05 -5.81
CA LYS A 219 -16.45 12.85 -4.97
C LYS A 219 -15.91 11.65 -5.75
N ILE A 220 -15.52 10.61 -5.04
CA ILE A 220 -15.14 9.33 -5.63
C ILE A 220 -16.39 8.48 -5.88
N PHE A 221 -16.69 8.25 -7.15
CA PHE A 221 -17.78 7.45 -7.68
C PHE A 221 -17.23 6.25 -8.44
N ARG A 222 -18.10 5.29 -8.78
CA ARG A 222 -17.71 4.13 -9.61
C ARG A 222 -17.05 4.54 -10.92
N THR A 223 -17.55 5.57 -11.58
CA THR A 223 -17.08 6.02 -12.91
C THR A 223 -15.71 6.70 -12.91
N ASN A 224 -15.22 7.17 -11.76
CA ASN A 224 -13.90 7.83 -11.66
C ASN A 224 -12.93 7.07 -10.75
N ALA A 225 -13.33 5.94 -10.14
CA ALA A 225 -12.50 5.20 -9.20
C ALA A 225 -11.18 4.71 -9.84
N PHE A 226 -11.18 4.20 -11.07
CA PHE A 226 -9.94 3.84 -11.76
C PHE A 226 -9.02 5.05 -12.04
N ARG A 227 -9.59 6.24 -12.28
CA ARG A 227 -8.80 7.47 -12.39
C ARG A 227 -8.14 7.82 -11.05
N MET A 228 -8.83 7.61 -9.93
CA MET A 228 -8.26 7.78 -8.59
C MET A 228 -7.18 6.73 -8.30
N LEU A 229 -7.38 5.47 -8.69
CA LEU A 229 -6.36 4.42 -8.55
C LEU A 229 -5.10 4.72 -9.37
N ARG A 230 -5.24 5.20 -10.61
CA ARG A 230 -4.10 5.67 -11.41
C ARG A 230 -3.40 6.87 -10.77
N SER A 231 -4.17 7.79 -10.19
CA SER A 231 -3.64 8.94 -9.44
C SER A 231 -2.83 8.48 -8.22
N LEU A 232 -3.31 7.47 -7.48
CA LEU A 232 -2.57 6.85 -6.39
C LEU A 232 -1.22 6.27 -6.87
N CYS A 233 -1.20 5.52 -7.98
CA CYS A 233 0.05 4.98 -8.53
C CYS A 233 1.05 6.10 -8.90
N GLN A 234 0.57 7.20 -9.47
CA GLN A 234 1.41 8.35 -9.82
C GLN A 234 1.92 9.08 -8.55
N ILE A 235 1.08 9.25 -7.53
CA ILE A 235 1.48 9.81 -6.23
C ILE A 235 2.55 8.93 -5.58
N ILE A 236 2.38 7.61 -5.54
CA ILE A 236 3.36 6.70 -4.95
C ILE A 236 4.74 6.85 -5.61
N ARG A 237 4.79 7.01 -6.93
CA ARG A 237 6.05 7.30 -7.63
C ARG A 237 6.62 8.68 -7.29
N ALA A 238 5.76 9.70 -7.19
CA ALA A 238 6.18 11.04 -6.77
C ALA A 238 6.70 11.07 -5.32
N LEU A 239 6.24 10.15 -4.47
CA LEU A 239 6.76 9.91 -3.12
C LEU A 239 8.07 9.10 -3.12
N SER A 240 8.75 8.98 -4.28
CA SER A 240 10.03 8.28 -4.46
C SER A 240 10.01 6.76 -4.27
N TYR A 241 8.84 6.11 -4.40
CA TYR A 241 8.77 4.66 -4.53
C TYR A 241 8.95 4.24 -6.00
N SER A 242 9.49 3.04 -6.22
CA SER A 242 9.66 2.43 -7.55
C SER A 242 8.31 2.19 -8.25
N GLY A 243 7.23 2.04 -7.49
CA GLY A 243 5.87 1.84 -7.98
C GLY A 243 4.97 1.22 -6.91
N LEU A 244 3.81 0.73 -7.35
CA LEU A 244 2.84 0.03 -6.51
C LEU A 244 2.66 -1.40 -6.98
N VAL A 245 2.82 -2.37 -6.08
CA VAL A 245 2.46 -3.77 -6.28
C VAL A 245 1.12 -4.04 -5.61
N LEU A 246 0.16 -4.53 -6.39
CA LEU A 246 -1.14 -4.96 -5.90
C LEU A 246 -1.16 -6.48 -5.83
N LEU A 247 -1.30 -7.03 -4.62
CA LEU A 247 -1.40 -8.45 -4.39
C LEU A 247 -2.84 -8.78 -4.04
N PHE A 248 -3.52 -9.51 -4.92
CA PHE A 248 -4.89 -9.96 -4.71
C PHE A 248 -4.86 -11.45 -4.37
N ASP A 249 -5.39 -11.83 -3.21
CA ASP A 249 -5.41 -13.22 -2.72
C ASP A 249 -6.86 -13.67 -2.48
N GLU A 250 -7.25 -14.83 -2.98
CA GLU A 250 -8.59 -15.38 -2.75
C GLU A 250 -8.60 -16.14 -1.42
N VAL A 251 -9.01 -15.47 -0.34
CA VAL A 251 -9.18 -16.12 0.98
C VAL A 251 -10.59 -16.67 1.07
N ASP A 252 -10.94 -17.65 0.23
CA ASP A 252 -12.29 -18.21 0.32
C ASP A 252 -12.40 -19.18 1.50
N ARG A 253 -13.14 -18.73 2.53
CA ARG A 253 -13.83 -19.59 3.49
C ARG A 253 -15.16 -20.02 2.89
N MET A 254 -15.18 -21.17 2.24
CA MET A 254 -16.37 -22.02 2.22
C MET A 254 -16.10 -23.21 3.13
N ALA A 255 -16.63 -23.14 4.36
CA ALA A 255 -16.93 -24.35 5.09
C ALA A 255 -17.93 -25.15 4.26
N SER A 256 -17.43 -26.15 3.54
CA SER A 256 -18.23 -27.30 3.16
C SER A 256 -18.71 -27.95 4.45
N VAL A 257 -19.99 -27.79 4.80
CA VAL A 257 -20.89 -28.89 5.16
C VAL A 257 -22.33 -28.40 4.93
N GLY A 258 -22.85 -28.68 3.74
CA GLY A 258 -24.24 -29.07 3.61
C GLY A 258 -24.32 -30.57 3.87
N GLY A 259 -25.03 -30.95 4.90
CA GLY A 259 -25.40 -32.32 5.27
C GLY A 259 -26.67 -32.26 6.09
#